data_AF-X1F4T0-F1
#
_entry.id   AF-X1F4T0-F1
#
_cell.length_a   1.000
_cell.length_b   1.000
_cell.length_c   1.000
_cell.angle_alpha   90.00
_cell.angle_beta   90.00
_cell.angle_gamma   90.00
#
_symmetry.space_group_name_H-M   'P 1'
#
loop_
_entity.id
_entity.type
_entity.pdbx_description
1 polymer ?
#
loop_
_entity_poly.entity_id
_entity_poly.type
_entity_poly.pdbx_seq_one_letter_code
_entity_poly.pdbx_strand_id
1 'polypeptide(L)'
;LLNKYLQDNPNIQNIITSIGVPILCPDGETLLRGSFIRIPEVAGMNQVPVRSGDLDQWADKGWVDLRPKNMQRWIKRFELMGRAKQELCGKGSAAVDREMYIYDEIKIGEVVSWIFNTEMRGYRLK
;
A
#
# COMPACT_ATOMS: atom_id res chain seq x y z
N LEU A 1 6.19 9.67 -13.45
CA LEU A 1 5.57 8.39 -13.85
C LEU A 1 4.29 8.10 -13.04
N LEU A 2 4.33 7.95 -11.70
CA LEU A 2 3.10 7.68 -10.91
C LEU A 2 2.10 8.86 -10.88
N ASN A 3 2.56 10.10 -10.71
CA ASN A 3 1.65 11.26 -10.78
C ASN A 3 0.93 11.35 -12.12
N LYS A 4 1.65 11.05 -13.21
CA LYS A 4 1.06 10.99 -14.55
C LYS A 4 -0.01 9.90 -14.63
N TYR A 5 0.24 8.72 -14.07
CA TYR A 5 -0.77 7.67 -14.01
C TYR A 5 -2.05 8.11 -13.28
N LEU A 6 -1.93 8.83 -12.16
CA LEU A 6 -3.11 9.39 -11.45
C LEU A 6 -3.84 10.46 -12.26
N GLN A 7 -3.11 11.32 -12.98
CA GLN A 7 -3.70 12.30 -13.89
C GLN A 7 -4.45 11.64 -15.04
N ASP A 8 -3.88 10.57 -15.60
CA ASP A 8 -4.48 9.79 -16.68
C ASP A 8 -5.66 8.91 -16.17
N ASN A 9 -5.76 8.68 -14.85
CA ASN A 9 -6.79 7.86 -14.20
C ASN A 9 -7.44 8.57 -12.99
N PRO A 10 -8.17 9.67 -13.21
CA PRO A 10 -8.70 10.51 -12.12
C PRO A 10 -9.67 9.78 -11.18
N ASN A 11 -10.34 8.73 -11.68
CA ASN A 11 -11.24 7.90 -10.86
C ASN A 11 -10.51 7.22 -9.69
N ILE A 12 -9.24 6.84 -9.84
CA ILE A 12 -8.45 6.21 -8.77
C ILE A 12 -8.24 7.22 -7.64
N GLN A 13 -7.82 8.44 -7.97
CA GLN A 13 -7.66 9.51 -7.00
C GLN A 13 -8.98 9.81 -6.29
N ASN A 14 -10.08 9.90 -7.03
CA ASN A 14 -11.41 10.16 -6.47
C ASN A 14 -11.85 9.07 -5.49
N ILE A 15 -11.66 7.79 -5.82
CA ILE A 15 -12.00 6.69 -4.93
C ILE A 15 -11.20 6.80 -3.62
N ILE A 16 -9.86 6.93 -3.71
CA ILE A 16 -8.97 7.04 -2.55
C ILE A 16 -9.35 8.24 -1.66
N THR A 17 -9.51 9.41 -2.26
CA THR A 17 -9.76 10.65 -1.52
C THR A 17 -11.19 10.75 -0.97
N SER A 18 -12.18 10.13 -1.62
CA SER A 18 -13.58 10.14 -1.17
C SER A 18 -13.81 9.36 0.12
N ILE A 19 -12.97 8.35 0.42
CA ILE A 19 -13.01 7.60 1.68
C ILE A 19 -12.18 8.26 2.79
N GLY A 20 -11.58 9.42 2.51
CA GLY A 20 -10.76 10.18 3.44
C GLY A 20 -9.34 9.66 3.60
N VAL A 21 -8.85 8.86 2.64
CA VAL A 21 -7.44 8.46 2.56
C VAL A 21 -6.72 9.46 1.66
N PRO A 22 -5.70 10.17 2.15
CA PRO A 22 -4.95 11.08 1.30
C PRO A 22 -3.84 10.34 0.53
N ILE A 23 -3.37 10.99 -0.54
CA ILE A 23 -2.27 10.52 -1.38
C ILE A 23 -1.08 11.46 -1.19
N LEU A 24 0.02 10.93 -0.66
CA LEU A 24 1.29 11.65 -0.54
C LEU A 24 2.09 11.51 -1.83
N CYS A 25 2.36 12.64 -2.49
CA CYS A 25 3.06 12.69 -3.76
C CYS A 25 4.55 12.30 -3.63
N PRO A 26 5.24 12.02 -4.75
CA PRO A 26 6.64 11.61 -4.76
C PRO A 26 7.62 12.62 -4.16
N ASP A 27 7.26 13.92 -4.14
CA ASP A 27 8.04 14.98 -3.50
C ASP A 27 8.05 14.88 -1.96
N GLY A 28 7.09 14.14 -1.38
CA GLY A 28 6.93 14.00 0.05
C GLY A 28 6.32 15.21 0.75
N GLU A 29 5.86 16.20 0.00
CA GLU A 29 5.30 17.45 0.52
C GLU A 29 3.89 17.70 0.01
N THR A 30 3.61 17.34 -1.25
CA THR A 30 2.30 17.55 -1.86
C THR A 30 1.33 16.45 -1.43
N LEU A 31 0.16 16.85 -0.93
CA LEU A 31 -0.88 15.94 -0.47
C LEU A 31 -2.16 16.13 -1.29
N LEU A 32 -2.59 15.10 -2.02
CA LEU A 32 -3.91 15.07 -2.64
C LEU A 32 -4.92 14.52 -1.63
N ARG A 33 -5.97 15.29 -1.34
CA ARG A 33 -6.97 14.92 -0.34
C ARG A 33 -8.39 15.32 -0.74
N GLY A 34 -9.36 14.63 -0.15
CA GLY A 34 -10.77 15.03 -0.21
C GLY A 34 -11.09 16.15 0.78
N SER A 35 -12.38 16.38 1.01
CA SER A 35 -12.89 17.35 1.98
C SER A 35 -12.57 16.99 3.44
N PHE A 36 -12.32 15.71 3.72
CA PHE A 36 -11.90 15.21 5.03
C PHE A 36 -10.74 14.21 4.90
N ILE A 37 -10.03 14.00 6.00
CA ILE A 37 -8.95 13.02 6.13
C ILE A 37 -9.24 12.17 7.38
N ARG A 38 -9.02 10.85 7.29
CA ARG A 38 -9.22 9.90 8.41
C ARG A 38 -8.04 9.82 9.36
N ILE A 39 -6.82 9.99 8.84
CA ILE A 39 -5.57 9.88 9.59
C ILE A 39 -4.81 11.21 9.42
N PRO A 40 -4.51 11.96 10.49
CA PRO A 40 -4.60 11.55 11.90
C PRO A 40 -6.03 11.55 12.47
N GLU A 41 -6.27 10.65 13.43
CA GLU A 41 -7.55 10.49 14.14
C GLU A 41 -7.65 11.50 15.28
N VAL A 42 -7.86 12.78 14.97
CA VAL A 42 -8.03 13.83 15.98
C VAL A 42 -9.50 14.22 16.08
N ALA A 43 -10.16 13.77 17.15
CA ALA A 43 -11.57 14.08 17.37
C ALA A 43 -11.78 15.57 17.69
N GLY A 44 -12.79 16.17 17.06
CA GLY A 44 -13.22 17.55 17.36
C GLY A 44 -12.28 18.65 16.84
N MET A 45 -11.25 18.32 16.04
CA MET A 45 -10.34 19.29 15.44
C MET A 45 -10.29 19.14 13.92
N ASN A 46 -10.36 20.28 13.22
CA ASN A 46 -10.21 20.33 11.76
C ASN A 46 -8.78 20.74 11.32
N GLN A 47 -7.90 21.01 12.28
CA GLN A 47 -6.50 21.38 12.05
C GLN A 47 -5.64 20.66 13.06
N VAL A 48 -4.50 20.15 12.59
CA VAL A 48 -3.52 19.44 13.42
C VAL A 48 -2.15 20.06 13.13
N PRO A 49 -1.39 20.46 14.16
CA PRO A 49 -0.03 20.94 13.94
C PRO A 49 0.82 19.79 13.40
N VAL A 50 1.56 20.04 12.32
CA VAL A 50 2.47 19.07 11.73
C VAL A 50 3.86 19.24 12.36
N ARG A 51 4.34 18.19 13.03
CA ARG A 51 5.69 18.12 13.61
C ARG A 51 6.59 17.24 12.75
N SER A 52 7.89 17.32 13.02
CA SER A 52 8.86 16.45 12.36
C SER A 52 8.53 14.98 12.64
N GLY A 53 8.42 14.17 11.58
CA GLY A 53 8.08 12.74 11.65
C GLY A 53 6.59 12.40 11.64
N ASP A 54 5.70 13.38 11.86
CA ASP A 54 4.24 13.13 11.85
C ASP A 54 3.77 12.62 10.48
N LEU A 55 4.29 13.21 9.42
CA LEU A 55 3.94 12.88 8.04
C LEU A 55 4.29 11.43 7.70
N ASP A 56 5.45 10.96 8.16
CA ASP A 56 5.87 9.55 8.03
C ASP A 56 4.97 8.62 8.84
N GLN A 57 4.68 8.98 10.10
CA GLN A 57 3.82 8.20 10.97
C GLN A 57 2.40 8.05 10.39
N TRP A 58 1.82 9.14 9.89
CA TRP A 58 0.48 9.13 9.31
C TRP A 58 0.45 8.37 7.99
N ALA A 59 1.49 8.52 7.16
CA ALA A 59 1.60 7.78 5.91
C ALA A 59 1.69 6.27 6.16
N ASP A 60 2.56 5.83 7.08
CA ASP A 60 2.71 4.42 7.45
C ASP A 60 1.44 3.82 8.08
N LYS A 61 0.59 4.65 8.72
CA LYS A 61 -0.67 4.19 9.32
C LYS A 61 -1.74 3.87 8.28
N GLY A 62 -1.74 4.50 7.11
CA GLY A 62 -2.72 4.16 6.08
C GLY A 62 -2.92 5.13 4.93
N TRP A 63 -1.98 6.06 4.68
CA TRP A 63 -2.08 6.89 3.47
C TRP A 63 -1.59 6.11 2.25
N VAL A 64 -1.98 6.59 1.06
CA VAL A 64 -1.34 6.14 -0.18
C VAL A 64 -0.06 6.92 -0.37
N ASP A 65 1.09 6.30 -0.09
CA ASP A 65 2.40 6.93 -0.17
C ASP A 65 3.11 6.60 -1.50
N LEU A 66 3.27 7.62 -2.35
CA LEU A 66 3.92 7.50 -3.67
C LEU A 66 5.42 7.80 -3.65
N ARG A 67 6.00 8.09 -2.49
CA ARG A 67 7.44 8.35 -2.37
C ARG A 67 8.24 7.12 -2.82
N PRO A 68 9.40 7.32 -3.45
CA PRO A 68 10.23 6.21 -3.95
C PRO A 68 10.54 5.14 -2.89
N LYS A 69 10.77 5.55 -1.63
CA LYS A 69 11.01 4.65 -0.50
C LYS A 69 9.87 3.66 -0.29
N ASN A 70 8.61 4.11 -0.35
CA ASN A 70 7.47 3.22 -0.18
C ASN A 70 7.29 2.28 -1.38
N MET A 71 7.63 2.75 -2.58
CA MET A 71 7.54 1.91 -3.78
C MET A 71 8.60 0.81 -3.82
N GLN A 72 9.80 1.09 -3.32
CA GLN A 72 10.80 0.06 -3.09
C GLN A 72 10.33 -1.00 -2.09
N ARG A 73 9.60 -0.62 -1.02
CA ARG A 73 8.99 -1.59 -0.09
C ARG A 73 8.00 -2.49 -0.81
N TRP A 74 7.10 -1.93 -1.62
CA TRP A 74 6.14 -2.73 -2.41
C TRP A 74 6.82 -3.68 -3.40
N ILE A 75 7.81 -3.20 -4.16
CA ILE A 75 8.60 -4.05 -5.05
C ILE A 75 9.23 -5.20 -4.26
N LYS A 76 9.81 -4.90 -3.09
CA LYS A 76 10.44 -5.92 -2.26
C LYS A 76 9.46 -6.98 -1.75
N ARG A 77 8.24 -6.57 -1.39
CA ARG A 77 7.16 -7.49 -0.99
C ARG A 77 6.82 -8.46 -2.12
N PHE A 78 6.60 -7.95 -3.33
CA PHE A 78 6.28 -8.78 -4.48
C PHE A 78 7.41 -9.73 -4.85
N GLU A 79 8.68 -9.30 -4.77
CA GLU A 79 9.84 -10.20 -4.93
C GLU A 79 9.85 -11.35 -3.91
N LEU A 80 9.54 -11.05 -2.65
CA LEU A 80 9.51 -12.06 -1.59
C LEU A 80 8.33 -13.02 -1.74
N MET A 81 7.14 -12.52 -2.08
CA MET A 81 5.96 -13.33 -2.38
C MET A 81 6.23 -14.28 -3.55
N GLY A 82 6.86 -13.78 -4.62
CA GLY A 82 7.23 -14.56 -5.79
C GLY A 82 8.19 -15.71 -5.44
N ARG A 83 9.25 -15.43 -4.66
CA ARG A 83 10.20 -16.46 -4.21
C ARG A 83 9.56 -17.53 -3.33
N ALA A 84 8.75 -17.12 -2.34
CA ALA A 84 8.06 -18.07 -1.45
C ALA A 84 7.14 -19.03 -2.22
N LYS A 85 6.48 -18.55 -3.29
CA LYS A 85 5.63 -19.38 -4.15
C LYS A 85 6.44 -20.39 -4.98
N GLN A 86 7.60 -19.99 -5.51
CA GLN A 86 8.50 -20.90 -6.25
C GLN A 86 9.04 -22.04 -5.37
N GLU A 87 9.43 -21.74 -4.12
CA GLU A 87 9.92 -22.75 -3.17
C GLU A 87 8.86 -23.81 -2.81
N LEU A 88 7.58 -23.42 -2.75
CA LEU A 88 6.46 -24.33 -2.51
C LEU A 88 6.19 -25.23 -3.73
N CYS A 89 6.23 -24.66 -4.94
CA CYS A 89 6.05 -25.43 -6.18
C CYS A 89 7.15 -26.49 -6.40
N GLY A 90 8.39 -26.22 -5.97
CA GLY A 90 9.50 -27.17 -6.10
C GLY A 90 9.42 -28.44 -5.24
N LYS A 91 8.42 -28.57 -4.35
CA LYS A 91 8.32 -29.64 -3.34
C LYS A 91 7.25 -30.71 -3.60
N GLY A 92 6.55 -30.71 -4.75
CA GLY A 92 5.60 -31.78 -5.08
C GLY A 92 5.05 -31.73 -6.51
N SER A 93 4.90 -32.90 -7.14
CA SER A 93 4.50 -33.10 -8.55
C SER A 93 3.04 -32.77 -8.89
N ALA A 94 2.21 -32.34 -7.94
CA ALA A 94 0.90 -31.74 -8.20
C ALA A 94 0.98 -30.23 -8.52
N ALA A 95 2.19 -29.65 -8.55
CA ALA A 95 2.44 -28.22 -8.65
C ALA A 95 2.53 -27.66 -10.09
N VAL A 96 2.28 -28.48 -11.11
CA VAL A 96 2.59 -28.15 -12.52
C VAL A 96 1.37 -27.72 -13.35
N ASP A 97 0.20 -27.53 -12.73
CA ASP A 97 -1.01 -27.08 -13.45
C ASP A 97 -1.54 -25.71 -13.00
N ARG A 98 -0.62 -24.82 -12.61
CA ARG A 98 -0.91 -23.39 -12.47
C ARG A 98 0.12 -22.64 -13.26
N GLU A 99 -0.26 -22.31 -14.49
CA GLU A 99 0.33 -21.22 -15.25
C GLU A 99 0.75 -20.08 -14.31
N MET A 100 1.96 -19.60 -14.54
CA MET A 100 2.72 -18.70 -13.69
C MET A 100 2.06 -17.30 -13.58
N TYR A 101 0.93 -17.18 -12.90
CA TYR A 101 0.33 -15.90 -12.52
C TYR A 101 1.09 -15.30 -11.31
N ILE A 102 2.35 -14.93 -11.49
CA ILE A 102 3.04 -14.01 -10.56
C ILE A 102 3.03 -12.58 -11.13
N TYR A 103 2.72 -12.40 -12.41
CA TYR A 103 2.78 -11.10 -13.08
C TYR A 103 1.49 -10.58 -13.72
N ASP A 104 0.46 -11.41 -13.95
CA ASP A 104 -0.73 -10.93 -14.67
C ASP A 104 -1.85 -10.40 -13.78
N GLU A 105 -1.94 -10.83 -12.51
CA GLU A 105 -3.01 -10.37 -11.60
C GLU A 105 -2.57 -10.27 -10.13
N ILE A 106 -2.80 -9.11 -9.51
CA ILE A 106 -2.58 -8.89 -8.08
C ILE A 106 -3.85 -9.30 -7.32
N LYS A 107 -3.79 -10.42 -6.60
CA LYS A 107 -4.87 -10.84 -5.69
C LYS A 107 -4.71 -10.15 -4.34
N ILE A 108 -5.57 -9.16 -4.08
CA ILE A 108 -5.53 -8.34 -2.86
C ILE A 108 -5.50 -9.21 -1.59
N GLY A 109 -6.33 -10.27 -1.54
CA GLY A 109 -6.38 -11.18 -0.40
C GLY A 109 -5.07 -11.93 -0.12
N GLU A 110 -4.34 -12.32 -1.16
CA GLU A 110 -3.03 -12.99 -1.02
C GLU A 110 -1.97 -12.01 -0.50
N VAL A 111 -1.95 -10.80 -1.06
CA VAL A 111 -1.03 -9.73 -0.64
C VAL A 111 -1.25 -9.38 0.84
N VAL A 112 -2.50 -9.13 1.23
CA VAL A 112 -2.85 -8.78 2.61
C VAL A 112 -2.50 -9.93 3.57
N SER A 113 -2.84 -11.17 3.21
CA SER A 113 -2.51 -12.34 4.04
C SER A 113 -1.01 -12.52 4.21
N TRP A 114 -0.22 -12.34 3.15
CA TRP A 114 1.23 -12.44 3.22
C TRP A 114 1.84 -11.33 4.09
N ILE A 115 1.35 -10.09 3.98
CA ILE A 115 1.82 -8.97 4.81
C ILE A 115 1.54 -9.26 6.28
N PHE A 116 0.33 -9.71 6.62
CA PHE A 116 -0.01 -10.04 8.01
C PHE A 116 0.84 -11.19 8.58
N ASN A 117 1.07 -12.23 7.78
CA ASN A 117 1.83 -13.40 8.23
C ASN A 117 3.33 -13.11 8.35
N THR A 118 3.89 -12.33 7.42
CA THR A 118 5.34 -12.12 7.32
C THR A 118 5.83 -10.89 8.07
N GLU A 119 5.14 -9.75 7.90
CA GLU A 119 5.57 -8.47 8.48
C GLU A 119 4.94 -8.24 9.85
N MET A 120 3.65 -8.54 10.00
CA MET A 120 2.95 -8.34 11.28
C MET A 120 3.00 -9.56 12.20
N ARG A 121 3.71 -10.64 11.83
CA ARG A 121 3.83 -11.89 12.62
C ARG A 121 2.48 -12.41 13.16
N GLY A 122 1.39 -12.21 12.43
CA GLY A 122 0.04 -12.63 12.85
C GLY A 122 -0.62 -11.78 13.93
N TYR A 123 -0.11 -10.60 14.27
CA TYR A 123 -0.79 -9.68 15.19
C TYR A 123 -2.08 -9.14 14.56
N ARG A 124 -3.20 -9.27 15.29
CA ARG A 124 -4.44 -8.55 14.97
C ARG A 124 -4.25 -7.07 15.28
N LEU A 125 -4.50 -6.21 14.29
CA LEU A 125 -4.82 -4.81 14.52
C LEU A 125 -6.12 -4.77 15.36
N LYS A 126 -6.06 -4.15 16.54
CA LYS A 126 -7.22 -3.81 17.36
C LYS A 126 -7.65 -2.38 17.10
#